data_AF-A0A2E6TGF8-F1
#
_entry.id   AF-A0A2E6TGF8-F1
#
_cell.length_a   1.000
_cell.length_b   1.000
_cell.length_c   1.000
_cell.angle_alpha   90.00
_cell.angle_beta   90.00
_cell.angle_gamma   90.00
#
_symmetry.space_group_name_H-M   'P 1'
#
loop_
_entity.id
_entity.type
_entity.pdbx_description
1 polymer ?
#
loop_
_entity_poly.entity_id
_entity_poly.type
_entity_poly.pdbx_seq_one_letter_code
_entity_poly.pdbx_strand_id
1 'polypeptide(L)'
;MKSVEDDEGWLQNTQDALDAMNPTNVTLCFEPYDFSNLKDFQKSSYLNGLDQPHDLIVVDGQDNYHFGQSLSARTICFRHAQTLIELGGAIEVDDSWRYPEIRKISACKNLAVHESAGPGRRGVTSTDIHHY
;
A
#
# COMPACT_ATOMS: atom_id res chain seq x y z
N MET A 1 -5.57 -7.89 11.78
CA MET A 1 -5.09 -6.84 10.85
C MET A 1 -3.68 -6.46 11.25
N LYS A 2 -2.75 -6.41 10.30
CA LYS A 2 -1.37 -5.93 10.50
C LYS A 2 -1.22 -4.68 9.64
N SER A 3 -0.69 -3.59 10.20
CA SER A 3 -0.38 -2.36 9.48
C SER A 3 1.08 -2.02 9.66
N VAL A 4 1.76 -1.66 8.58
CA VAL A 4 3.15 -1.18 8.60
C VAL A 4 3.13 0.33 8.38
N GLU A 5 3.84 1.08 9.20
CA GLU A 5 3.82 2.54 9.22
C GLU A 5 5.25 3.10 9.40
N ASP A 6 5.59 4.19 8.71
CA ASP A 6 6.90 4.84 8.77
C ASP A 6 6.92 6.11 9.62
N ASP A 7 5.77 6.73 9.86
CA ASP A 7 5.63 7.95 10.66
C ASP A 7 5.27 7.63 12.12
N GLU A 8 6.19 7.92 13.04
CA GLU A 8 6.04 7.63 14.47
C GLU A 8 4.86 8.40 15.10
N GLY A 9 4.64 9.65 14.66
CA GLY A 9 3.57 10.49 15.19
C GLY A 9 2.20 9.99 14.75
N TRP A 10 2.06 9.59 13.50
CA TRP A 10 0.84 8.99 12.96
C TRP A 10 0.55 7.63 13.58
N LEU A 11 1.57 6.80 13.77
CA LEU A 11 1.47 5.54 14.48
C LEU A 11 0.94 5.74 15.91
N GLN A 12 1.51 6.68 16.67
CA GLN A 12 1.07 6.95 18.05
C GLN A 12 -0.38 7.43 18.09
N ASN A 13 -0.77 8.37 17.20
CA ASN A 13 -2.15 8.83 17.11
C ASN A 13 -3.12 7.68 16.77
N THR A 14 -2.70 6.76 15.90
CA THR A 14 -3.49 5.58 15.54
C THR A 14 -3.60 4.62 16.71
N GLN A 15 -2.51 4.39 17.47
CA GLN A 15 -2.52 3.56 18.66
C GLN A 15 -3.46 4.13 19.73
N ASP A 16 -3.41 5.43 20.00
CA ASP A 16 -4.30 6.09 20.97
C ASP A 16 -5.78 5.93 20.58
N ALA A 17 -6.09 6.05 19.29
CA ALA A 17 -7.43 5.84 18.77
C ALA A 17 -7.89 4.37 18.88
N LEU A 18 -7.00 3.41 18.62
CA LEU A 18 -7.27 1.99 18.82
C LEU A 18 -7.48 1.69 20.30
N ASP A 19 -6.66 2.20 21.20
CA ASP A 19 -6.78 1.98 22.64
C ASP A 19 -8.13 2.46 23.18
N ALA A 20 -8.65 3.57 22.66
CA ALA A 20 -9.99 4.07 22.98
C ALA A 20 -11.13 3.14 22.52
N MET A 21 -10.92 2.36 21.45
CA MET A 21 -11.88 1.38 20.92
C MET A 21 -11.67 -0.04 21.47
N ASN A 22 -10.49 -0.33 22.00
CA ASN A 22 -10.04 -1.61 22.55
C ASN A 22 -10.22 -2.83 21.60
N PRO A 23 -9.77 -2.77 20.33
CA PRO A 23 -9.77 -3.93 19.44
C PRO A 23 -8.64 -4.89 19.82
N THR A 24 -8.91 -6.20 19.77
CA THR A 24 -7.93 -7.23 20.19
C THR A 24 -7.17 -7.88 19.04
N ASN A 25 -7.42 -7.45 17.79
CA ASN A 25 -6.96 -8.11 16.57
C ASN A 25 -6.23 -7.17 15.60
N VAL A 26 -5.64 -6.09 16.12
CA VAL A 26 -4.86 -5.12 15.35
C VAL A 26 -3.42 -5.10 15.86
N THR A 27 -2.46 -5.16 14.94
CA THR A 27 -1.04 -4.98 15.22
C THR A 27 -0.53 -3.86 14.34
N LEU A 28 0.00 -2.81 14.96
CA LEU A 28 0.71 -1.73 14.28
C LEU A 28 2.22 -2.01 14.38
N CYS A 29 2.93 -1.89 13.27
CA CYS A 29 4.37 -2.11 13.18
C CYS A 29 5.03 -0.81 12.73
N PHE A 30 5.88 -0.24 13.57
CA PHE A 30 6.69 0.92 13.23
C PHE A 30 7.94 0.49 12.46
N GLU A 31 8.05 0.90 11.20
CA GLU A 31 9.13 0.53 10.31
C GLU A 31 9.63 1.75 9.52
N PRO A 32 10.41 2.65 10.14
CA PRO A 32 10.81 3.91 9.52
C PRO A 32 11.63 3.67 8.25
N TYR A 33 11.33 4.42 7.19
CA TYR A 33 12.08 4.36 5.93
C TYR A 33 12.19 5.73 5.26
N ASP A 34 13.35 6.02 4.66
CA ASP A 34 13.56 7.24 3.87
C ASP A 34 13.10 7.04 2.41
N PHE A 35 11.84 7.41 2.12
CA PHE A 35 11.26 7.33 0.78
C PHE A 35 11.90 8.29 -0.24
N SER A 36 12.80 9.20 0.16
CA SER A 36 13.56 9.99 -0.82
C SER A 36 14.62 9.17 -1.55
N ASN A 37 14.97 7.99 -1.04
CA ASN A 37 15.97 7.09 -1.61
C ASN A 37 15.56 5.61 -1.53
N LEU A 38 15.12 5.05 -2.65
CA LEU A 38 14.64 3.67 -2.71
C LEU A 38 15.72 2.60 -2.98
N LYS A 39 17.02 2.96 -2.96
CA LYS A 39 18.13 2.07 -3.36
C LYS A 39 18.11 0.69 -2.68
N ASP A 40 17.74 0.65 -1.40
CA ASP A 40 17.70 -0.58 -0.60
C ASP A 40 16.29 -0.89 -0.07
N PHE A 41 15.23 -0.31 -0.66
CA PHE A 41 13.86 -0.46 -0.18
C PHE A 41 13.41 -1.93 -0.12
N GLN A 42 13.88 -2.77 -1.06
CA GLN A 42 13.59 -4.20 -1.06
C GLN A 42 14.10 -4.96 0.17
N LYS A 43 15.12 -4.42 0.85
CA LYS A 43 15.69 -4.99 2.09
C LYS A 43 15.17 -4.29 3.34
N SER A 44 14.33 -3.26 3.18
CA SER A 44 13.82 -2.48 4.30
C SER A 44 12.90 -3.31 5.17
N SER A 45 12.88 -2.99 6.47
CA SER A 45 11.92 -3.58 7.38
C SER A 45 10.49 -3.10 7.09
N TYR A 46 10.32 -1.93 6.46
CA TYR A 46 9.00 -1.47 5.97
C TYR A 46 8.40 -2.45 4.96
N LEU A 47 9.11 -2.75 3.86
CA LEU A 47 8.58 -3.67 2.85
C LEU A 47 8.38 -5.08 3.42
N ASN A 48 9.36 -5.56 4.20
CA ASN A 48 9.37 -6.91 4.75
C ASN A 48 8.56 -7.04 6.05
N GLY A 49 7.96 -5.94 6.54
CA GLY A 49 7.06 -5.94 7.68
C GLY A 49 5.76 -6.69 7.38
N LEU A 50 5.41 -6.86 6.11
CA LEU A 50 4.43 -7.82 5.66
C LEU A 50 5.15 -9.09 5.19
N ASP A 51 4.97 -10.20 5.92
CA ASP A 51 5.82 -11.40 5.83
C ASP A 51 5.04 -12.72 5.77
N GLN A 52 3.72 -12.66 5.70
CA GLN A 52 2.83 -13.83 5.66
C GLN A 52 1.72 -13.64 4.62
N PRO A 53 1.04 -14.72 4.19
CA PRO A 53 -0.09 -14.61 3.30
C PRO A 53 -1.30 -13.86 3.90
N HIS A 54 -2.07 -13.17 3.05
CA HIS A 54 -3.23 -12.39 3.44
C HIS A 54 -4.39 -12.52 2.43
N ASP A 55 -5.63 -12.46 2.92
CA ASP A 55 -6.83 -12.41 2.07
C ASP A 55 -7.03 -11.03 1.41
N LEU A 56 -6.55 -9.97 2.08
CA LEU A 56 -6.61 -8.59 1.61
C LEU A 56 -5.31 -7.88 1.96
N ILE A 57 -4.71 -7.22 0.99
CA ILE A 57 -3.56 -6.34 1.18
C ILE A 57 -3.91 -4.96 0.62
N VAL A 58 -3.67 -3.91 1.41
CA VAL A 58 -3.88 -2.52 0.99
C VAL A 58 -2.52 -1.85 0.80
N VAL A 59 -2.31 -1.27 -0.38
CA VAL A 59 -1.13 -0.48 -0.71
C VAL A 59 -1.50 1.00 -0.72
N ASP A 60 -1.35 1.64 0.44
CA ASP A 60 -1.65 3.07 0.65
C ASP A 60 -0.53 3.83 1.39
N GLY A 61 0.70 3.33 1.33
CA GLY A 61 1.84 3.94 2.02
C GLY A 61 2.37 5.22 1.36
N GLN A 62 3.31 5.88 2.04
CA GLN A 62 4.12 6.96 1.47
C GLN A 62 4.93 6.47 0.26
N ASP A 63 5.24 7.39 -0.65
CA ASP A 63 6.00 7.07 -1.86
C ASP A 63 6.92 8.22 -2.32
N ASN A 64 6.72 9.45 -1.84
CA ASN A 64 7.43 10.64 -2.35
C ASN A 64 7.50 10.72 -3.89
N TYR A 65 6.55 10.07 -4.57
CA TYR A 65 6.62 9.82 -6.00
C TYR A 65 6.25 11.07 -6.79
N HIS A 66 7.08 11.41 -7.77
CA HIS A 66 6.86 12.52 -8.69
C HIS A 66 6.67 12.00 -10.12
N PHE A 67 5.80 12.66 -10.88
CA PHE A 67 5.52 12.28 -12.27
C PHE A 67 6.81 12.22 -13.10
N GLY A 68 7.10 11.06 -13.71
CA GLY A 68 8.30 10.83 -14.52
C GLY A 68 9.44 10.09 -13.80
N GLN A 69 9.29 9.75 -12.52
CA GLN A 69 10.20 8.81 -11.85
C GLN A 69 9.95 7.37 -12.33
N SER A 70 11.03 6.60 -12.47
CA SER A 70 11.00 5.20 -12.93
C SER A 70 10.74 4.17 -11.84
N LEU A 71 10.74 4.60 -10.57
CA LEU A 71 10.62 3.74 -9.41
C LEU A 71 9.71 4.39 -8.37
N SER A 72 8.82 3.59 -7.79
CA SER A 72 7.88 3.96 -6.75
C SER A 72 7.90 2.87 -5.68
N ALA A 73 7.91 3.26 -4.41
CA ALA A 73 7.68 2.40 -3.27
C ALA A 73 6.34 1.68 -3.37
N ARG A 74 5.24 2.35 -3.77
CA ARG A 74 3.94 1.69 -3.98
C ARG A 74 4.01 0.60 -5.05
N THR A 75 4.70 0.85 -6.17
CA THR A 75 4.90 -0.18 -7.21
C THR A 75 5.75 -1.35 -6.70
N ILE A 76 6.75 -1.11 -5.84
CA ILE A 76 7.54 -2.18 -5.20
C ILE A 76 6.70 -2.95 -4.17
N CYS A 77 5.94 -2.26 -3.32
CA CYS A 77 5.01 -2.86 -2.36
C CYS A 77 3.97 -3.73 -3.06
N PHE A 78 3.40 -3.26 -4.17
CA PHE A 78 2.48 -4.06 -4.98
C PHE A 78 3.13 -5.35 -5.46
N ARG A 79 4.36 -5.29 -6.01
CA ARG A 79 5.09 -6.51 -6.43
C ARG A 79 5.29 -7.50 -5.28
N HIS A 80 5.64 -7.00 -4.09
CA HIS A 80 5.80 -7.82 -2.90
C HIS A 80 4.47 -8.44 -2.46
N ALA A 81 3.41 -7.63 -2.43
CA ALA A 81 2.06 -8.05 -2.07
C ALA A 81 1.54 -9.19 -2.96
N GLN A 82 1.85 -9.20 -4.26
CA GLN A 82 1.49 -10.30 -5.16
C GLN A 82 2.06 -11.66 -4.73
N THR A 83 3.18 -11.67 -3.98
CA THR A 83 3.78 -12.90 -3.47
C THR A 83 3.17 -13.37 -2.14
N LEU A 84 2.39 -12.50 -1.50
CA LEU A 84 1.78 -12.69 -0.19
C LEU A 84 0.24 -12.68 -0.25
N ILE A 85 -0.37 -12.56 -1.42
CA ILE A 85 -1.82 -12.63 -1.54
C ILE A 85 -2.27 -14.08 -1.64
N GLU A 86 -3.27 -14.45 -0.83
CA GLU A 86 -3.91 -15.76 -0.88
C GLU A 86 -4.71 -15.95 -2.17
N LEU A 87 -4.90 -17.21 -2.56
CA LEU A 87 -5.76 -17.54 -3.70
C LEU A 87 -7.21 -17.13 -3.40
N GLY A 88 -7.81 -16.30 -4.25
CA GLY A 88 -9.13 -15.71 -4.02
C GLY A 88 -9.09 -14.39 -3.24
N GLY A 89 -7.91 -13.95 -2.80
CA GLY A 89 -7.71 -12.68 -2.13
C GLY A 89 -7.69 -11.47 -3.09
N ALA A 90 -7.53 -10.28 -2.51
CA ALA A 90 -7.45 -9.04 -3.27
C ALA A 90 -6.33 -8.11 -2.80
N ILE A 91 -5.75 -7.37 -3.74
CA ILE A 91 -4.85 -6.25 -3.44
C ILE A 91 -5.55 -4.95 -3.84
N GLU A 92 -5.71 -4.04 -2.89
CA GLU A 92 -6.21 -2.68 -3.12
C GLU A 92 -5.04 -1.71 -3.25
N VAL A 93 -5.09 -0.84 -4.26
CA VAL A 93 -4.08 0.19 -4.49
C VAL A 93 -4.78 1.53 -4.54
N ASP A 94 -4.53 2.37 -3.54
CA ASP A 94 -5.06 3.72 -3.54
C ASP A 94 -4.25 4.64 -4.47
N ASP A 95 -4.91 5.67 -5.00
CA ASP A 95 -4.32 6.64 -5.93
C ASP A 95 -3.66 5.96 -7.17
N SER A 96 -4.23 4.81 -7.58
CA SER A 96 -3.72 3.91 -8.62
C SER A 96 -3.47 4.57 -9.97
N TRP A 97 -4.19 5.66 -10.27
CA TRP A 97 -4.02 6.47 -11.47
C TRP A 97 -2.58 7.00 -11.65
N ARG A 98 -1.83 7.14 -10.55
CA ARG A 98 -0.41 7.55 -10.57
C ARG A 98 0.53 6.44 -11.03
N TYR A 99 0.09 5.19 -10.98
CA TYR A 99 0.91 3.99 -11.15
C TYR A 99 0.37 3.08 -12.25
N PRO A 100 0.23 3.56 -13.50
CA PRO A 100 -0.34 2.76 -14.59
C PRO A 100 0.45 1.49 -14.89
N GLU A 101 1.71 1.39 -14.47
CA GLU A 101 2.52 0.18 -14.55
C GLU A 101 2.03 -0.96 -13.65
N ILE A 102 1.36 -0.67 -12.53
CA ILE A 102 0.78 -1.69 -11.64
C ILE A 102 -0.21 -2.57 -12.41
N ARG A 103 -1.06 -1.95 -13.23
CA ARG A 103 -2.01 -2.67 -14.11
C ARG A 103 -1.33 -3.60 -15.11
N LYS A 104 -0.09 -3.29 -15.53
CA LYS A 104 0.68 -4.09 -16.50
C LYS A 104 1.40 -5.28 -15.86
N ILE A 105 1.76 -5.17 -14.59
CA ILE A 105 2.54 -6.19 -13.85
C ILE A 105 1.65 -7.06 -12.95
N SER A 106 0.38 -6.71 -12.82
CA SER A 106 -0.60 -7.47 -12.06
C SER A 106 -0.82 -8.85 -12.68
N ALA A 107 -0.75 -9.88 -11.85
CA ALA A 107 -1.15 -11.26 -12.18
C ALA A 107 -2.60 -11.57 -11.76
N CYS A 108 -3.38 -10.56 -11.37
CA CYS A 108 -4.77 -10.73 -10.97
C CYS A 108 -5.64 -11.33 -12.10
N LYS A 109 -6.67 -12.08 -11.73
CA LYS A 109 -7.67 -12.61 -12.66
C LYS A 109 -8.70 -11.55 -13.07
N ASN A 110 -9.02 -10.63 -12.17
CA ASN A 110 -9.98 -9.57 -12.40
C ASN A 110 -9.49 -8.26 -11.79
N LEU A 111 -9.59 -7.18 -12.55
CA LEU A 111 -9.26 -5.83 -12.13
C LEU A 111 -10.54 -5.00 -12.07
N ALA A 112 -10.86 -4.46 -10.90
CA ALA A 112 -11.90 -3.44 -10.74
C ALA A 112 -11.23 -2.07 -10.57
N VAL A 113 -11.60 -1.11 -11.42
CA VAL A 113 -11.09 0.27 -11.36
C VAL A 113 -12.22 1.17 -10.87
N HIS A 114 -12.03 1.79 -9.72
CA HIS A 114 -12.99 2.70 -9.13
C HIS A 114 -12.53 4.13 -9.35
N GLU A 115 -13.23 4.86 -10.21
CA GLU A 115 -12.87 6.21 -10.63
C GLU A 115 -13.75 7.26 -9.92
N SER A 116 -13.14 8.40 -9.58
CA SER A 116 -13.86 9.55 -9.02
C SER A 116 -13.25 10.87 -9.47
N ALA A 117 -14.05 11.94 -9.44
CA ALA A 117 -13.55 13.29 -9.57
C ALA A 117 -12.89 13.68 -8.25
N GLY A 118 -11.56 13.67 -8.20
CA GLY A 118 -10.82 14.00 -6.98
C GLY A 118 -11.17 15.40 -6.45
N PRO A 119 -11.32 15.59 -5.12
CA PRO A 119 -11.68 16.88 -4.57
C PRO A 119 -10.62 17.95 -4.92
N GLY A 120 -11.04 18.97 -5.67
CA GLY A 120 -10.20 20.12 -6.00
C GLY A 120 -9.07 19.86 -7.03
N ARG A 121 -9.05 18.71 -7.72
CA ARG A 121 -8.05 18.42 -8.77
C ARG A 121 -8.71 18.29 -10.15
N ARG A 122 -8.07 18.85 -11.18
CA ARG A 122 -8.46 18.59 -12.58
C ARG A 122 -7.98 17.19 -12.97
N GLY A 123 -8.89 16.22 -13.01
CA GLY A 123 -8.59 14.85 -13.44
C GLY A 123 -9.48 13.81 -12.75
N VAL A 124 -9.36 12.56 -13.21
CA VAL A 124 -9.99 11.39 -12.58
C VAL A 124 -8.95 10.74 -11.68
N THR A 125 -9.26 10.59 -10.39
CA THR A 125 -8.49 9.75 -9.47
C THR A 125 -9.07 8.34 -9.51
N SER A 126 -8.26 7.33 -9.23
CA SER A 126 -8.73 5.96 -9.14
C SER A 126 -8.11 5.20 -7.98
N THR A 127 -8.88 4.24 -7.49
CA THR A 127 -8.44 3.14 -6.61
C THR A 127 -8.65 1.85 -7.40
N ASP A 128 -7.62 1.01 -7.48
CA ASP A 128 -7.70 -0.27 -8.19
C ASP A 128 -7.83 -1.42 -7.18
N ILE A 129 -8.71 -2.38 -7.47
CA ILE A 129 -8.82 -3.63 -6.73
C ILE A 129 -8.46 -4.80 -7.66
N HIS A 130 -7.39 -5.51 -7.31
CA HIS A 130 -6.81 -6.60 -8.05
C HIS A 130 -7.19 -7.94 -7.40
N HIS A 131 -8.09 -8.70 -8.02
CA HIS A 131 -8.58 -9.99 -7.48
C HIS A 131 -7.79 -11.19 -8.02
N TYR A 132 -7.24 -12.03 -7.14
CA TYR A 132 -6.31 -13.12 -7.47
C TYR A 132 -6.93 -14.53 -7.48
#